data_AF-A0A524H2W7-F1
#
_entry.id   AF-A0A524H2W7-F1
#
_cell.length_a   1.000
_cell.length_b   1.000
_cell.length_c   1.000
_cell.angle_alpha   90.00
_cell.angle_beta   90.00
_cell.angle_gamma   90.00
#
_symmetry.space_group_name_H-M   'P 1'
#
loop_
_entity.id
_entity.type
_entity.pdbx_description
1 polymer ?
#
loop_
_entity_poly.entity_id
_entity_poly.type
_entity_poly.pdbx_seq_one_letter_code
_entity_poly.pdbx_strand_id
1 'polypeptide(L)'
;MYASKISEIEGLIHQQDEWRNRCINLIASENVTSRRARACAGSDFAHRYAEGHPGERYYRGTTYIDMIENQLTANLKVLFDCDHCEVRPISGTNANEAVFSRFVKPGDVVMVNSTPGGGHISHHRMGSLGKFTRNIIDFPLTQDGYHIDVEKAAYLIEKARPKLIVVGKSLFLFPEPVRELAEVCRHTHTLIMYDASHVLGLIAGKRFQNPIKEGAFLVTGSTHKTFYGSQRGLILSSMDEEPWRKIDRGAFPGSSSNHHLHTLAQMALCTFEIMEFGDRYAADVLRNAKALAAALDRHGFDVQAKEFGFTESHQVAVNANACGGGGKVSRTLEENDIIVNMNMLPHEPLSNHDRPEGLRIGVQEMTRFGMGVPEMEHIAELIKECVVAKKDVKEEVNRFRSA
;
A
#
# COMPACT_ATOMS: atom_id res chain seq x y z
N MET A 1 15.31 2.75 39.26
CA MET A 1 15.12 3.57 38.05
C MET A 1 15.03 2.72 36.78
N TYR A 2 16.00 1.83 36.50
CA TYR A 2 15.98 0.94 35.32
C TYR A 2 14.72 0.06 35.23
N ALA A 3 14.43 -0.75 36.26
CA ALA A 3 13.27 -1.65 36.24
C ALA A 3 11.94 -0.91 36.06
N SER A 4 11.76 0.23 36.75
CA SER A 4 10.54 1.06 36.64
C SER A 4 10.36 1.67 35.24
N LYS A 5 11.43 2.16 34.61
CA LYS A 5 11.35 2.71 33.23
C LYS A 5 11.07 1.61 32.20
N ILE A 6 11.59 0.40 32.40
CA ILE A 6 11.29 -0.74 31.51
C ILE A 6 9.84 -1.18 31.67
N SER A 7 9.37 -1.33 32.90
CA SER A 7 7.98 -1.71 33.16
C SER A 7 6.98 -0.72 32.56
N GLU A 8 7.32 0.57 32.53
CA GLU A 8 6.53 1.60 31.87
C GLU A 8 6.42 1.37 30.35
N ILE A 9 7.55 1.10 29.68
CA ILE A 9 7.55 0.80 28.24
C ILE A 9 6.81 -0.51 27.92
N GLU A 10 7.05 -1.56 28.70
CA GLU A 10 6.34 -2.83 28.56
C GLU A 10 4.82 -2.66 28.76
N GLY A 11 4.42 -1.85 29.75
CA GLY A 11 3.03 -1.49 29.99
C GLY A 11 2.38 -0.76 28.81
N LEU A 12 3.08 0.20 28.20
CA LEU A 12 2.57 0.92 27.02
C LEU A 12 2.40 -0.01 25.81
N ILE A 13 3.34 -0.94 25.58
CA ILE A 13 3.23 -1.94 24.51
C ILE A 13 2.00 -2.82 24.73
N HIS A 14 1.79 -3.28 25.97
CA HIS A 14 0.63 -4.10 26.30
C HIS A 14 -0.69 -3.35 26.11
N GLN A 15 -0.77 -2.11 26.61
CA GLN A 15 -1.96 -1.25 26.45
C GLN A 15 -2.26 -0.98 24.96
N GLN A 16 -1.24 -0.77 24.14
CA GLN A 16 -1.40 -0.63 22.69
C GLN A 16 -2.00 -1.89 22.07
N ASP A 17 -1.46 -3.07 22.39
CA ASP A 17 -1.96 -4.34 21.86
C ASP A 17 -3.43 -4.58 22.28
N GLU A 18 -3.79 -4.31 23.54
CA GLU A 18 -5.17 -4.43 24.02
C GLU A 18 -6.10 -3.44 23.32
N TRP A 19 -5.72 -2.16 23.26
CA TRP A 19 -6.52 -1.11 22.62
C TRP A 19 -6.75 -1.40 21.14
N ARG A 20 -5.69 -1.72 20.39
CA ARG A 20 -5.81 -1.99 18.95
C ARG A 20 -6.63 -3.25 18.66
N ASN A 21 -6.60 -4.26 19.53
CA ASN A 21 -7.42 -5.46 19.35
C ASN A 21 -8.92 -5.17 19.48
N ARG A 22 -9.33 -4.21 20.32
CA ARG A 22 -10.74 -3.82 20.50
C ARG A 22 -11.22 -2.71 19.54
N CYS A 23 -10.31 -2.03 18.83
CA CYS A 23 -10.68 -1.05 17.82
C CYS A 23 -11.22 -1.68 16.54
N ILE A 24 -12.10 -0.96 15.84
CA ILE A 24 -12.40 -1.20 14.42
C ILE A 24 -11.37 -0.41 13.61
N ASN A 25 -10.34 -1.10 13.11
CA ASN A 25 -9.30 -0.47 12.31
C ASN A 25 -9.68 -0.40 10.83
N LEU A 26 -9.81 0.81 10.32
CA LEU A 26 -10.15 1.10 8.93
C LEU A 26 -9.11 1.98 8.22
N ILE A 27 -7.88 2.02 8.72
CA ILE A 27 -6.77 2.68 8.04
C ILE A 27 -6.40 1.87 6.80
N ALA A 28 -6.57 2.44 5.60
CA ALA A 28 -6.36 1.74 4.32
C ALA A 28 -4.91 1.26 4.05
N SER A 29 -3.94 1.65 4.87
CA SER A 29 -2.54 1.23 4.79
C SER A 29 -2.12 0.25 5.88
N GLU A 30 -3.02 -0.12 6.79
CA GLU A 30 -2.70 -1.01 7.90
C GLU A 30 -3.25 -2.42 7.67
N ASN A 31 -2.61 -3.39 8.29
CA ASN A 31 -3.10 -4.75 8.35
C ASN A 31 -2.39 -5.46 9.49
N VAL A 32 -2.86 -6.67 9.81
CA VAL A 32 -2.26 -7.50 10.84
C VAL A 32 -1.65 -8.74 10.24
N THR A 33 -0.48 -9.13 10.73
CA THR A 33 0.09 -10.45 10.47
C THR A 33 -0.59 -11.51 11.35
N SER A 34 -0.46 -12.79 11.00
CA SER A 34 -0.96 -13.87 11.87
C SER A 34 -0.17 -13.93 13.17
N ARG A 35 -0.75 -14.55 14.22
CA ARG A 35 -0.02 -14.82 15.47
C ARG A 35 1.26 -15.62 15.23
N ARG A 36 1.23 -16.57 14.27
CA ARG A 36 2.37 -17.39 13.86
C ARG A 36 3.48 -16.52 13.27
N ALA A 37 3.15 -15.67 12.30
CA ALA A 37 4.11 -14.76 11.69
C ALA A 37 4.65 -13.74 12.70
N ARG A 38 3.78 -13.16 13.55
CA ARG A 38 4.17 -12.20 14.60
C ARG A 38 5.17 -12.80 15.59
N ALA A 39 4.97 -14.04 16.03
CA ALA A 39 5.86 -14.72 16.97
C ALA A 39 7.30 -14.88 16.45
N CYS A 40 7.48 -14.98 15.12
CA CYS A 40 8.81 -15.13 14.52
C CYS A 40 9.59 -13.82 14.37
N ALA A 41 8.93 -12.66 14.50
CA ALA A 41 9.56 -11.35 14.31
C ALA A 41 10.63 -11.03 15.37
N GLY A 42 10.53 -11.61 16.57
CA GLY A 42 11.51 -11.45 17.66
C GLY A 42 12.61 -12.51 17.69
N SER A 43 12.82 -13.26 16.60
CA SER A 43 13.85 -14.31 16.53
C SER A 43 15.28 -13.76 16.49
N ASP A 44 16.27 -14.66 16.62
CA ASP A 44 17.70 -14.33 16.55
C ASP A 44 18.10 -13.56 15.27
N PHE A 45 17.32 -13.70 14.19
CA PHE A 45 17.48 -12.92 12.95
C PHE A 45 17.42 -11.41 13.15
N ALA A 46 16.90 -10.91 14.27
CA ALA A 46 16.94 -9.48 14.62
C ALA A 46 18.38 -8.98 14.86
N HIS A 47 19.33 -9.87 15.12
CA HIS A 47 20.70 -9.55 15.51
C HIS A 47 21.74 -9.92 14.44
N ARG A 48 21.34 -10.55 13.34
CA ARG A 48 22.24 -11.12 12.32
C ARG A 48 22.37 -10.24 11.09
N TYR A 49 23.44 -10.49 10.35
CA TYR A 49 23.86 -9.75 9.16
C TYR A 49 23.96 -10.72 7.98
N ALA A 50 23.43 -10.35 6.82
CA ALA A 50 23.45 -11.16 5.60
C ALA A 50 23.59 -10.30 4.34
N GLU A 51 24.65 -9.48 4.28
CA GLU A 51 24.95 -8.70 3.07
C GLU A 51 25.29 -9.58 1.88
N GLY A 52 24.89 -9.13 0.68
CA GLY A 52 25.07 -9.85 -0.56
C GLY A 52 23.84 -10.67 -0.94
N HIS A 53 24.09 -11.79 -1.62
CA HIS A 53 23.05 -12.68 -2.14
C HIS A 53 23.16 -14.05 -1.46
N PRO A 54 22.07 -14.85 -1.42
CA PRO A 54 22.13 -16.22 -0.95
C PRO A 54 23.28 -17.01 -1.62
N GLY A 55 24.16 -17.61 -0.83
CA GLY A 55 25.36 -18.33 -1.31
C GLY A 55 26.58 -17.44 -1.64
N GLU A 56 26.39 -16.14 -1.83
CA GLU A 56 27.45 -15.15 -2.13
C GLU A 56 27.50 -14.04 -1.07
N ARG A 57 27.32 -14.42 0.20
CA ARG A 57 27.28 -13.48 1.32
C ARG A 57 28.69 -13.00 1.69
N TYR A 58 28.80 -11.73 2.06
CA TYR A 58 30.05 -11.16 2.59
C TYR A 58 30.38 -11.70 3.98
N TYR A 59 29.35 -12.00 4.78
CA TYR A 59 29.47 -12.55 6.13
C TYR A 59 29.18 -14.05 6.15
N ARG A 60 29.74 -14.77 7.12
CA ARG A 60 29.49 -16.20 7.35
C ARG A 60 28.33 -16.42 8.32
N GLY A 61 27.79 -17.64 8.36
CA GLY A 61 26.69 -18.01 9.26
C GLY A 61 25.29 -17.73 8.71
N THR A 62 25.13 -17.62 7.38
CA THR A 62 23.87 -17.25 6.71
C THR A 62 23.04 -18.44 6.23
N THR A 63 23.43 -19.67 6.55
CA THR A 63 22.81 -20.91 6.01
C THR A 63 21.29 -20.89 6.02
N TYR A 64 20.68 -20.59 7.17
CA TYR A 64 19.22 -20.63 7.31
C TYR A 64 18.50 -19.44 6.69
N ILE A 65 19.10 -18.25 6.74
CA ILE A 65 18.47 -17.07 6.12
C ILE A 65 18.55 -17.14 4.59
N ASP A 66 19.61 -17.72 4.04
CA ASP A 66 19.72 -17.98 2.59
C ASP A 66 18.65 -18.94 2.11
N MET A 67 18.35 -20.00 2.88
CA MET A 67 17.24 -20.91 2.59
C MET A 67 15.90 -20.19 2.61
N ILE A 68 15.64 -19.34 3.62
CA ILE A 68 14.38 -18.58 3.74
C ILE A 68 14.24 -17.58 2.60
N GLU A 69 15.30 -16.82 2.27
CA GLU A 69 15.28 -15.82 1.20
C GLU A 69 15.06 -16.46 -0.18
N ASN A 70 15.71 -17.60 -0.44
CA ASN A 70 15.49 -18.36 -1.67
C ASN A 70 14.05 -18.86 -1.78
N GLN A 71 13.49 -19.43 -0.71
CA GLN A 71 12.09 -19.89 -0.69
C GLN A 71 11.12 -18.74 -0.89
N LEU A 72 11.30 -17.63 -0.16
CA LEU A 72 10.48 -16.43 -0.30
C LEU A 72 10.49 -15.91 -1.75
N THR A 73 11.68 -15.76 -2.33
CA THR A 73 11.85 -15.24 -3.68
C THR A 73 11.20 -16.17 -4.71
N ALA A 74 11.41 -17.49 -4.60
CA ALA A 74 10.77 -18.47 -5.48
C ALA A 74 9.24 -18.43 -5.38
N ASN A 75 8.71 -18.38 -4.17
CA ASN A 75 7.27 -18.33 -3.93
C ASN A 75 6.64 -17.04 -4.46
N LEU A 76 7.30 -15.88 -4.29
CA LEU A 76 6.80 -14.62 -4.84
C LEU A 76 6.80 -14.61 -6.36
N LYS A 77 7.83 -15.16 -7.00
CA LYS A 77 7.85 -15.32 -8.47
C LYS A 77 6.67 -16.13 -8.98
N VAL A 78 6.36 -17.25 -8.31
CA VAL A 78 5.17 -18.06 -8.62
C VAL A 78 3.88 -17.28 -8.35
N LEU A 79 3.78 -16.65 -7.17
CA LEU A 79 2.59 -15.92 -6.74
C LEU A 79 2.26 -14.76 -7.69
N PHE A 80 3.25 -14.04 -8.20
CA PHE A 80 3.05 -12.89 -9.08
C PHE A 80 3.20 -13.21 -10.57
N ASP A 81 3.60 -14.43 -10.93
CA ASP A 81 3.85 -14.87 -12.31
C ASP A 81 4.89 -13.95 -12.98
N CYS A 82 6.09 -13.89 -12.38
CA CYS A 82 7.19 -13.03 -12.82
C CYS A 82 8.55 -13.74 -12.73
N ASP A 83 9.53 -13.26 -13.50
CA ASP A 83 10.85 -13.89 -13.60
C ASP A 83 11.83 -13.40 -12.54
N HIS A 84 11.64 -12.17 -12.08
CA HIS A 84 12.52 -11.45 -11.17
C HIS A 84 11.79 -10.98 -9.93
N CYS A 85 12.46 -11.10 -8.78
CA CYS A 85 11.93 -10.65 -7.49
C CYS A 85 13.10 -10.23 -6.58
N GLU A 86 12.97 -9.05 -5.98
CA GLU A 86 13.91 -8.46 -5.03
C GLU A 86 13.18 -8.13 -3.73
N VAL A 87 13.64 -8.70 -2.62
CA VAL A 87 12.95 -8.71 -1.31
C VAL A 87 13.73 -8.03 -0.18
N ARG A 88 14.95 -7.56 -0.49
CA ARG A 88 15.83 -6.88 0.46
C ARG A 88 15.38 -5.45 0.82
N PRO A 89 14.69 -4.66 -0.04
CA PRO A 89 14.21 -3.34 0.34
C PRO A 89 13.40 -3.36 1.65
N ILE A 90 13.79 -2.52 2.61
CA ILE A 90 13.18 -2.49 3.95
C ILE A 90 11.86 -1.71 4.00
N SER A 91 11.47 -1.03 2.91
CA SER A 91 10.18 -0.37 2.77
C SER A 91 9.82 -0.20 1.28
N GLY A 92 8.56 0.12 0.98
CA GLY A 92 8.15 0.49 -0.39
C GLY A 92 8.91 1.69 -0.94
N THR A 93 9.23 2.68 -0.10
CA THR A 93 10.06 3.83 -0.52
C THR A 93 11.47 3.40 -0.88
N ASN A 94 12.08 2.47 -0.13
CA ASN A 94 13.41 1.93 -0.49
C ASN A 94 13.37 1.13 -1.80
N ALA A 95 12.28 0.40 -2.05
CA ALA A 95 12.08 -0.28 -3.33
C ALA A 95 12.01 0.73 -4.49
N ASN A 96 11.28 1.83 -4.30
CA ASN A 96 11.23 2.92 -5.29
C ASN A 96 12.61 3.58 -5.48
N GLU A 97 13.39 3.80 -4.41
CA GLU A 97 14.75 4.36 -4.49
C GLU A 97 15.73 3.48 -5.25
N ALA A 98 15.64 2.16 -5.07
CA ALA A 98 16.45 1.20 -5.81
C ALA A 98 16.22 1.34 -7.33
N VAL A 99 14.97 1.58 -7.76
CA VAL A 99 14.63 1.85 -9.17
C VAL A 99 15.14 3.23 -9.59
N PHE A 100 14.76 4.29 -8.87
CA PHE A 100 15.05 5.67 -9.26
C PHE A 100 16.56 5.92 -9.38
N SER A 101 17.35 5.41 -8.46
CA SER A 101 18.82 5.57 -8.46
C SER A 101 19.54 4.97 -9.68
N ARG A 102 18.85 4.12 -10.46
CA ARG A 102 19.43 3.40 -11.59
C ARG A 102 18.84 3.82 -12.93
N PHE A 103 17.59 4.28 -12.93
CA PHE A 103 16.85 4.60 -14.15
C PHE A 103 16.55 6.09 -14.34
N VAL A 104 16.69 6.91 -13.28
CA VAL A 104 16.39 8.35 -13.32
C VAL A 104 17.66 9.14 -13.03
N LYS A 105 17.97 10.11 -13.90
CA LYS A 105 19.10 11.03 -13.78
C LYS A 105 18.62 12.47 -13.62
N PRO A 106 19.47 13.37 -13.10
CA PRO A 106 19.19 14.80 -13.11
C PRO A 106 18.86 15.29 -14.53
N GLY A 107 17.73 15.97 -14.67
CA GLY A 107 17.23 16.47 -15.95
C GLY A 107 16.17 15.58 -16.61
N ASP A 108 16.10 14.29 -16.26
CA ASP A 108 15.07 13.40 -16.79
C ASP A 108 13.67 13.85 -16.35
N VAL A 109 12.70 13.80 -17.27
CA VAL A 109 11.29 14.06 -16.96
C VAL A 109 10.66 12.77 -16.43
N VAL A 110 9.86 12.88 -15.36
CA VAL A 110 9.10 11.75 -14.80
C VAL A 110 7.63 12.16 -14.62
N MET A 111 6.71 11.30 -15.03
CA MET A 111 5.26 11.54 -14.89
C MET A 111 4.69 10.70 -13.72
N VAL A 112 3.88 11.30 -12.86
CA VAL A 112 3.35 10.66 -11.65
C VAL A 112 1.89 11.05 -11.40
N ASN A 113 1.16 10.34 -10.55
CA ASN A 113 -0.15 10.81 -10.09
C ASN A 113 0.03 12.02 -9.17
N SER A 114 -0.75 13.09 -9.34
CA SER A 114 -0.75 14.24 -8.43
C SER A 114 -1.25 13.85 -7.03
N THR A 115 -0.84 14.56 -5.98
CA THR A 115 -1.32 14.26 -4.61
C THR A 115 -2.85 14.30 -4.48
N PRO A 116 -3.58 15.30 -5.04
CA PRO A 116 -5.05 15.30 -5.02
C PRO A 116 -5.65 14.18 -5.88
N GLY A 117 -4.95 13.79 -6.96
CA GLY A 117 -5.27 12.59 -7.76
C GLY A 117 -4.91 11.27 -7.07
N GLY A 118 -4.59 11.30 -5.78
CA GLY A 118 -4.28 10.13 -4.98
C GLY A 118 -2.81 9.70 -5.00
N GLY A 119 -1.90 10.44 -5.63
CA GLY A 119 -0.47 10.14 -5.69
C GLY A 119 0.20 9.99 -4.32
N HIS A 120 1.32 9.27 -4.27
CA HIS A 120 2.10 9.11 -3.04
C HIS A 120 3.22 10.15 -2.96
N ILE A 121 3.45 10.72 -1.78
CA ILE A 121 4.44 11.79 -1.59
C ILE A 121 5.86 11.40 -2.05
N SER A 122 6.22 10.11 -1.95
CA SER A 122 7.54 9.61 -2.40
C SER A 122 7.77 9.76 -3.91
N HIS A 123 6.71 9.93 -4.70
CA HIS A 123 6.78 10.13 -6.14
C HIS A 123 6.93 11.61 -6.52
N HIS A 124 6.93 12.54 -5.57
CA HIS A 124 6.99 13.98 -5.86
C HIS A 124 8.32 14.63 -5.46
N ARG A 125 8.47 15.92 -5.78
CA ARG A 125 9.70 16.72 -5.57
C ARG A 125 10.19 16.77 -4.11
N MET A 126 9.27 16.69 -3.14
CA MET A 126 9.61 16.66 -1.71
C MET A 126 9.89 15.25 -1.19
N GLY A 127 9.52 14.24 -1.98
CA GLY A 127 9.73 12.84 -1.66
C GLY A 127 11.00 12.28 -2.27
N SER A 128 11.01 10.95 -2.34
CA SER A 128 12.15 10.16 -2.78
C SER A 128 12.57 10.44 -4.23
N LEU A 129 11.61 10.51 -5.16
CA LEU A 129 11.91 10.80 -6.57
C LEU A 129 12.60 12.16 -6.75
N GLY A 130 12.22 13.14 -5.92
CA GLY A 130 12.81 14.47 -5.89
C GLY A 130 14.31 14.53 -5.61
N LYS A 131 14.89 13.45 -5.07
CA LYS A 131 16.35 13.29 -4.90
C LYS A 131 17.09 13.12 -6.23
N PHE A 132 16.42 12.61 -7.26
CA PHE A 132 17.03 12.24 -8.55
C PHE A 132 16.68 13.21 -9.67
N THR A 133 15.46 13.76 -9.67
CA THR A 133 15.04 14.78 -10.64
C THR A 133 14.04 15.77 -10.04
N ARG A 134 14.03 17.00 -10.57
CA ARG A 134 13.02 18.02 -10.27
C ARG A 134 11.96 18.15 -11.37
N ASN A 135 12.20 17.55 -12.54
CA ASN A 135 11.33 17.62 -13.71
C ASN A 135 10.19 16.60 -13.60
N ILE A 136 9.36 16.78 -12.58
CA ILE A 136 8.20 15.92 -12.31
C ILE A 136 6.96 16.63 -12.83
N ILE A 137 6.20 15.92 -13.66
CA ILE A 137 4.91 16.34 -14.22
C ILE A 137 3.82 15.38 -13.76
N ASP A 138 2.59 15.85 -13.67
CA ASP A 138 1.47 15.02 -13.20
C ASP A 138 0.74 14.37 -14.39
N PHE A 139 0.16 13.20 -14.17
CA PHE A 139 -0.82 12.63 -15.08
C PHE A 139 -2.02 13.57 -15.21
N PRO A 140 -2.52 13.80 -16.43
CA PRO A 140 -3.82 14.42 -16.61
C PRO A 140 -4.88 13.43 -16.13
N LEU A 141 -5.87 13.96 -15.42
CA LEU A 141 -7.00 13.18 -14.90
C LEU A 141 -8.25 13.51 -15.71
N THR A 142 -9.19 12.56 -15.72
CA THR A 142 -10.55 12.77 -16.20
C THR A 142 -11.28 13.77 -15.31
N GLN A 143 -12.48 14.20 -15.74
CA GLN A 143 -13.26 15.17 -14.96
C GLN A 143 -13.70 14.61 -13.59
N ASP A 144 -13.84 13.29 -13.45
CA ASP A 144 -14.10 12.65 -12.15
C ASP A 144 -12.92 12.71 -11.18
N GLY A 145 -11.70 12.95 -11.68
CA GLY A 145 -10.50 13.08 -10.87
C GLY A 145 -9.94 11.78 -10.29
N TYR A 146 -10.58 10.63 -10.52
CA TYR A 146 -10.14 9.32 -10.04
C TYR A 146 -9.40 8.52 -11.13
N HIS A 147 -9.70 8.76 -12.40
CA HIS A 147 -9.05 8.07 -13.54
C HIS A 147 -8.04 8.95 -14.27
N ILE A 148 -7.00 8.32 -14.81
CA ILE A 148 -6.07 8.97 -15.74
C ILE A 148 -6.78 9.20 -17.08
N ASP A 149 -6.67 10.41 -17.61
CA ASP A 149 -7.11 10.73 -18.97
C ASP A 149 -6.07 10.17 -19.96
N VAL A 150 -6.36 8.99 -20.51
CA VAL A 150 -5.44 8.22 -21.35
C VAL A 150 -4.99 9.00 -22.59
N GLU A 151 -5.91 9.70 -23.27
CA GLU A 151 -5.61 10.45 -24.48
C GLU A 151 -4.66 11.62 -24.18
N LYS A 152 -4.97 12.41 -23.15
CA LYS A 152 -4.09 13.51 -22.73
C LYS A 152 -2.75 12.99 -22.19
N ALA A 153 -2.76 11.87 -21.47
CA ALA A 153 -1.54 11.26 -20.95
C ALA A 153 -0.65 10.78 -22.10
N ALA A 154 -1.20 10.11 -23.10
CA ALA A 154 -0.48 9.68 -24.29
C ALA A 154 0.14 10.87 -25.04
N TYR A 155 -0.63 11.95 -25.26
CA TYR A 155 -0.12 13.18 -25.85
C TYR A 155 1.07 13.75 -25.06
N LEU A 156 0.96 13.83 -23.73
CA LEU A 156 2.05 14.33 -22.88
C LEU A 156 3.27 13.41 -22.90
N ILE A 157 3.08 12.09 -22.95
CA ILE A 157 4.17 11.12 -23.06
C ILE A 157 4.92 11.32 -24.38
N GLU A 158 4.22 11.51 -25.50
CA GLU A 158 4.87 11.77 -26.81
C GLU A 158 5.64 13.09 -26.85
N LYS A 159 5.08 14.14 -26.23
CA LYS A 159 5.67 15.49 -26.23
C LYS A 159 6.82 15.64 -25.25
N ALA A 160 6.62 15.21 -24.00
CA ALA A 160 7.60 15.38 -22.94
C ALA A 160 8.62 14.24 -22.89
N ARG A 161 8.32 13.08 -23.50
CA ARG A 161 9.14 11.86 -23.51
C ARG A 161 9.72 11.54 -22.14
N PRO A 162 8.87 11.36 -21.11
CA PRO A 162 9.35 11.08 -19.78
C PRO A 162 10.20 9.81 -19.77
N LYS A 163 11.28 9.83 -18.99
CA LYS A 163 12.15 8.67 -18.83
C LYS A 163 11.41 7.52 -18.16
N LEU A 164 10.55 7.87 -17.21
CA LEU A 164 9.78 6.97 -16.37
C LEU A 164 8.39 7.57 -16.15
N ILE A 165 7.37 6.73 -16.10
CA ILE A 165 6.09 7.07 -15.50
C ILE A 165 5.86 6.16 -14.30
N VAL A 166 5.35 6.74 -13.19
CA VAL A 166 5.04 6.00 -11.96
C VAL A 166 3.53 5.91 -11.82
N VAL A 167 2.99 4.74 -12.15
CA VAL A 167 1.57 4.41 -12.03
C VAL A 167 1.34 3.81 -10.65
N GLY A 168 0.91 4.63 -9.71
CA GLY A 168 0.56 4.18 -8.36
C GLY A 168 -0.08 5.28 -7.54
N LYS A 169 -0.94 4.89 -6.61
CA LYS A 169 -1.72 5.79 -5.78
C LYS A 169 -1.76 5.34 -4.32
N SER A 170 -1.81 6.30 -3.42
CA SER A 170 -2.24 6.15 -2.02
C SER A 170 -3.76 6.02 -1.93
N LEU A 171 -4.49 6.87 -2.65
CA LEU A 171 -5.94 6.73 -2.83
C LEU A 171 -6.20 5.97 -4.14
N PHE A 172 -6.39 4.66 -4.04
CA PHE A 172 -6.34 3.73 -5.18
C PHE A 172 -7.67 2.99 -5.29
N LEU A 173 -8.69 3.63 -5.87
CA LEU A 173 -10.04 3.06 -5.95
C LEU A 173 -10.23 2.08 -7.11
N PHE A 174 -9.58 2.31 -8.25
CA PHE A 174 -9.82 1.59 -9.51
C PHE A 174 -8.51 1.13 -10.15
N PRO A 175 -8.54 0.09 -11.00
CA PRO A 175 -7.43 -0.24 -11.87
C PRO A 175 -6.95 0.95 -12.73
N GLU A 176 -5.65 1.00 -12.98
CA GLU A 176 -5.00 2.02 -13.80
C GLU A 176 -4.81 1.53 -15.25
N PRO A 177 -4.83 2.44 -16.25
CA PRO A 177 -4.80 2.10 -17.68
C PRO A 177 -3.38 1.74 -18.18
N VAL A 178 -2.76 0.74 -17.55
CA VAL A 178 -1.37 0.31 -17.85
C VAL A 178 -1.26 -0.19 -19.28
N ARG A 179 -2.24 -0.99 -19.75
CA ARG A 179 -2.22 -1.58 -21.09
C ARG A 179 -2.32 -0.52 -22.18
N GLU A 180 -3.19 0.45 -21.96
CA GLU A 180 -3.44 1.56 -22.88
C GLU A 180 -2.20 2.46 -22.98
N LEU A 181 -1.53 2.74 -21.85
CA LEU A 181 -0.31 3.54 -21.84
C LEU A 181 0.93 2.77 -22.36
N ALA A 182 0.94 1.44 -22.27
CA ALA A 182 2.07 0.62 -22.69
C ALA A 182 2.40 0.75 -24.19
N GLU A 183 1.41 1.02 -25.05
CA GLU A 183 1.66 1.23 -26.47
C GLU A 183 2.49 2.49 -26.74
N VAL A 184 2.02 3.65 -26.27
CA VAL A 184 2.74 4.91 -26.44
C VAL A 184 4.10 4.90 -25.74
N CYS A 185 4.19 4.29 -24.55
CA CYS A 185 5.44 4.16 -23.82
C CYS A 185 6.50 3.34 -24.56
N ARG A 186 6.10 2.27 -25.26
CA ARG A 186 7.02 1.49 -26.11
C ARG A 186 7.58 2.34 -27.26
N HIS A 187 6.75 3.18 -27.87
CA HIS A 187 7.18 4.06 -28.97
C HIS A 187 8.12 5.19 -28.52
N THR A 188 7.93 5.71 -27.30
CA THR A 188 8.77 6.79 -26.75
C THR A 188 9.95 6.30 -25.92
N HIS A 189 10.12 4.98 -25.74
CA HIS A 189 11.06 4.36 -24.81
C HIS A 189 10.91 4.85 -23.35
N THR A 190 9.68 5.15 -22.97
CA THR A 190 9.29 5.52 -21.60
C THR A 190 9.05 4.25 -20.79
N LEU A 191 9.63 4.16 -19.60
CA LEU A 191 9.43 3.01 -18.72
C LEU A 191 8.17 3.19 -17.88
N ILE A 192 7.42 2.10 -17.65
CA ILE A 192 6.26 2.09 -16.75
C ILE A 192 6.65 1.39 -15.45
N MET A 193 6.72 2.13 -14.37
CA MET A 193 6.85 1.58 -13.02
C MET A 193 5.48 1.60 -12.34
N TYR A 194 5.00 0.42 -11.94
CA TYR A 194 3.72 0.31 -11.23
C TYR A 194 3.97 0.17 -9.72
N ASP A 195 3.55 1.15 -8.90
CA ASP A 195 3.64 1.05 -7.44
C ASP A 195 2.35 0.42 -6.90
N ALA A 196 2.41 -0.89 -6.69
CA ALA A 196 1.31 -1.72 -6.23
C ALA A 196 1.07 -1.65 -4.72
N SER A 197 1.77 -0.79 -3.96
CA SER A 197 1.78 -0.82 -2.49
C SER A 197 0.42 -1.06 -1.82
N HIS A 198 -0.63 -0.34 -2.27
CA HIS A 198 -1.97 -0.48 -1.71
C HIS A 198 -2.74 -1.70 -2.23
N VAL A 199 -2.48 -2.16 -3.44
CA VAL A 199 -3.24 -3.23 -4.12
C VAL A 199 -2.47 -4.55 -4.26
N LEU A 200 -1.24 -4.64 -3.73
CA LEU A 200 -0.34 -5.78 -3.90
C LEU A 200 -0.96 -7.10 -3.46
N GLY A 201 -1.72 -7.11 -2.36
CA GLY A 201 -2.43 -8.31 -1.89
C GLY A 201 -3.59 -8.70 -2.78
N LEU A 202 -4.26 -7.73 -3.42
CA LEU A 202 -5.34 -7.99 -4.37
C LEU A 202 -4.80 -8.56 -5.69
N ILE A 203 -3.63 -8.07 -6.14
CA ILE A 203 -2.88 -8.63 -7.28
C ILE A 203 -2.40 -10.05 -6.96
N ALA A 204 -1.85 -10.28 -5.76
CA ALA A 204 -1.44 -11.60 -5.31
C ALA A 204 -2.60 -12.59 -5.30
N GLY A 205 -3.78 -12.16 -4.82
CA GLY A 205 -5.02 -12.94 -4.85
C GLY A 205 -5.69 -13.04 -6.23
N LYS A 206 -5.10 -12.49 -7.30
CA LYS A 206 -5.65 -12.53 -8.67
C LYS A 206 -7.03 -11.88 -8.80
N ARG A 207 -7.34 -10.89 -7.95
CA ARG A 207 -8.61 -10.13 -7.94
C ARG A 207 -8.45 -8.67 -8.35
N PHE A 208 -7.28 -8.29 -8.83
CA PHE A 208 -7.00 -6.96 -9.38
C PHE A 208 -6.21 -7.11 -10.69
N GLN A 209 -5.93 -5.99 -11.37
CA GLN A 209 -5.19 -5.96 -12.63
C GLN A 209 -3.82 -6.64 -12.51
N ASN A 210 -3.28 -7.17 -13.61
CA ASN A 210 -1.92 -7.72 -13.64
C ASN A 210 -1.00 -6.74 -14.39
N PRO A 211 -0.31 -5.83 -13.68
CA PRO A 211 0.46 -4.78 -14.32
C PRO A 211 1.61 -5.30 -15.19
N ILE A 212 2.26 -6.41 -14.81
CA ILE A 212 3.35 -7.00 -15.61
C ILE A 212 2.81 -7.47 -16.97
N LYS A 213 1.70 -8.21 -16.97
CA LYS A 213 1.04 -8.67 -18.21
C LYS A 213 0.42 -7.55 -19.03
N GLU A 214 0.12 -6.41 -18.39
CA GLU A 214 -0.41 -5.23 -19.05
C GLU A 214 0.70 -4.33 -19.63
N GLY A 215 1.98 -4.61 -19.37
CA GLY A 215 3.10 -3.90 -19.98
C GLY A 215 3.87 -2.98 -19.03
N ALA A 216 3.66 -3.10 -17.72
CA ALA A 216 4.55 -2.49 -16.75
C ALA A 216 5.96 -3.08 -16.88
N PHE A 217 6.97 -2.21 -16.92
CA PHE A 217 8.38 -2.60 -16.95
C PHE A 217 8.79 -3.27 -15.64
N LEU A 218 8.26 -2.78 -14.52
CA LEU A 218 8.42 -3.38 -13.20
C LEU A 218 7.27 -2.99 -12.27
N VAL A 219 7.14 -3.74 -11.20
CA VAL A 219 6.23 -3.45 -10.08
C VAL A 219 7.05 -3.23 -8.82
N THR A 220 6.78 -2.16 -8.08
CA THR A 220 7.25 -2.02 -6.70
C THR A 220 6.06 -2.12 -5.75
N GLY A 221 6.32 -2.39 -4.48
CA GLY A 221 5.24 -2.35 -3.50
C GLY A 221 5.68 -2.59 -2.07
N SER A 222 4.93 -2.03 -1.14
CA SER A 222 5.00 -2.38 0.27
C SER A 222 4.31 -3.70 0.59
N THR A 223 4.86 -4.48 1.51
CA THR A 223 4.40 -5.84 1.83
C THR A 223 3.57 -5.94 3.12
N HIS A 224 2.91 -4.86 3.55
CA HIS A 224 2.19 -4.79 4.84
C HIS A 224 0.78 -4.19 4.78
N LYS A 225 0.33 -3.79 3.58
CA LYS A 225 -1.02 -3.21 3.36
C LYS A 225 -2.02 -4.34 3.06
N THR A 226 -2.59 -4.39 1.86
CA THR A 226 -3.40 -5.55 1.44
C THR A 226 -2.58 -6.83 1.35
N PHE A 227 -1.29 -6.75 1.01
CA PHE A 227 -0.36 -7.84 1.26
C PHE A 227 -0.06 -7.84 2.77
N TYR A 228 -0.70 -8.73 3.53
CA TYR A 228 -0.62 -8.79 5.00
C TYR A 228 0.69 -9.42 5.53
N GLY A 229 1.81 -9.01 4.95
CA GLY A 229 3.15 -9.39 5.35
C GLY A 229 3.77 -8.43 6.38
N SER A 230 5.07 -8.58 6.59
CA SER A 230 5.85 -7.68 7.44
C SER A 230 6.12 -6.34 6.74
N GLN A 231 6.52 -5.33 7.51
CA GLN A 231 6.87 -4.01 6.96
C GLN A 231 8.18 -4.08 6.15
N ARG A 232 8.06 -4.29 4.84
CA ARG A 232 9.15 -4.27 3.86
C ARG A 232 8.67 -3.68 2.52
N GLY A 233 9.57 -3.65 1.55
CA GLY A 233 9.27 -3.43 0.15
C GLY A 233 9.72 -4.61 -0.71
N LEU A 234 9.19 -4.68 -1.92
CA LEU A 234 9.67 -5.62 -2.95
C LEU A 234 9.67 -4.97 -4.33
N ILE A 235 10.40 -5.59 -5.26
CA ILE A 235 10.41 -5.24 -6.68
C ILE A 235 10.20 -6.52 -7.49
N LEU A 236 9.30 -6.50 -8.47
CA LEU A 236 8.99 -7.60 -9.36
C LEU A 236 9.15 -7.17 -10.82
N SER A 237 9.55 -8.08 -11.69
CA SER A 237 9.59 -7.82 -13.12
C SER A 237 9.71 -9.13 -13.93
N SER A 238 9.42 -9.03 -15.23
CA SER A 238 9.75 -10.00 -16.26
C SER A 238 10.64 -9.40 -17.36
N MET A 239 11.42 -8.38 -17.01
CA MET A 239 12.44 -7.79 -17.88
C MET A 239 13.63 -8.72 -18.10
N ASP A 240 14.50 -8.38 -19.05
CA ASP A 240 15.76 -9.11 -19.24
C ASP A 240 16.74 -8.95 -18.07
N GLU A 241 17.72 -9.85 -18.00
CA GLU A 241 18.75 -9.88 -16.94
C GLU A 241 19.59 -8.60 -16.83
N GLU A 242 19.92 -7.93 -17.94
CA GLU A 242 20.76 -6.72 -17.92
C GLU A 242 20.13 -5.55 -17.15
N PRO A 243 18.88 -5.14 -17.45
CA PRO A 243 18.21 -4.13 -16.66
C PRO A 243 17.88 -4.62 -15.25
N TRP A 244 17.60 -5.92 -15.05
CA TRP A 244 17.38 -6.47 -13.71
C TRP A 244 18.61 -6.31 -12.81
N ARG A 245 19.82 -6.59 -13.32
CA ARG A 245 21.08 -6.37 -12.59
C ARG A 245 21.31 -4.92 -12.17
N LYS A 246 20.65 -3.95 -12.83
CA LYS A 246 20.68 -2.55 -12.38
C LYS A 246 19.81 -2.39 -11.13
N ILE A 247 18.59 -2.91 -11.15
CA ILE A 247 17.66 -2.91 -10.01
C ILE A 247 18.27 -3.59 -8.80
N ASP A 248 18.83 -4.78 -9.00
CA ASP A 248 19.55 -5.54 -7.98
C ASP A 248 20.63 -4.68 -7.28
N ARG A 249 21.51 -4.06 -8.07
CA ARG A 249 22.53 -3.11 -7.57
C ARG A 249 21.93 -1.87 -6.92
N GLY A 250 20.72 -1.48 -7.33
CA GLY A 250 19.92 -0.44 -6.71
C GLY A 250 19.46 -0.82 -5.32
N ALA A 251 19.09 -2.09 -5.08
CA ALA A 251 18.66 -2.58 -3.78
C ALA A 251 19.85 -2.81 -2.83
N PHE A 252 20.90 -3.49 -3.32
CA PHE A 252 22.16 -3.71 -2.61
C PHE A 252 23.34 -3.54 -3.58
N PRO A 253 24.35 -2.73 -3.27
CA PRO A 253 24.55 -1.94 -2.04
C PRO A 253 23.87 -0.56 -2.07
N GLY A 254 22.90 -0.33 -2.97
CA GLY A 254 22.30 1.00 -3.17
C GLY A 254 21.40 1.48 -2.03
N SER A 255 20.18 0.95 -1.92
CA SER A 255 19.17 1.41 -0.96
C SER A 255 19.35 0.86 0.45
N SER A 256 20.19 -0.17 0.60
CA SER A 256 20.42 -0.90 1.84
C SER A 256 21.77 -1.61 1.81
N SER A 257 22.40 -1.73 2.98
CA SER A 257 23.56 -2.59 3.23
C SER A 257 23.04 -3.95 3.70
N ASN A 258 23.00 -4.21 5.01
CA ASN A 258 22.16 -5.29 5.55
C ASN A 258 20.68 -4.91 5.54
N HIS A 259 19.83 -5.92 5.29
CA HIS A 259 18.38 -5.79 5.41
C HIS A 259 17.87 -6.49 6.67
N HIS A 260 16.64 -6.19 7.08
CA HIS A 260 16.09 -6.71 8.33
C HIS A 260 15.67 -8.19 8.18
N LEU A 261 16.53 -9.12 8.62
CA LEU A 261 16.33 -10.56 8.37
C LEU A 261 15.09 -11.11 9.09
N HIS A 262 14.81 -10.64 10.30
CA HIS A 262 13.63 -11.03 11.08
C HIS A 262 12.31 -10.68 10.39
N THR A 263 12.19 -9.49 9.79
CA THR A 263 10.99 -9.14 9.02
C THR A 263 10.94 -9.89 7.68
N LEU A 264 12.08 -10.25 7.07
CA LEU A 264 12.10 -11.10 5.87
C LEU A 264 11.58 -12.51 6.17
N ALA A 265 12.00 -13.11 7.29
CA ALA A 265 11.48 -14.40 7.74
C ALA A 265 9.97 -14.33 8.03
N GLN A 266 9.49 -13.26 8.67
CA GLN A 266 8.06 -13.03 8.86
C GLN A 266 7.31 -12.91 7.51
N MET A 267 7.89 -12.23 6.51
CA MET A 267 7.32 -12.10 5.17
C MET A 267 7.23 -13.44 4.44
N ALA A 268 8.21 -14.34 4.64
CA ALA A 268 8.16 -15.70 4.10
C ALA A 268 6.93 -16.48 4.60
N LEU A 269 6.64 -16.41 5.91
CA LEU A 269 5.45 -17.03 6.49
C LEU A 269 4.16 -16.43 5.93
N CYS A 270 4.06 -15.11 5.89
CA CYS A 270 2.89 -14.44 5.33
C CYS A 270 2.71 -14.73 3.82
N THR A 271 3.79 -14.96 3.08
CA THR A 271 3.71 -15.33 1.65
C THR A 271 3.05 -16.68 1.47
N PHE A 272 3.37 -17.69 2.30
CA PHE A 272 2.65 -18.96 2.29
C PHE A 272 1.17 -18.79 2.64
N GLU A 273 0.85 -17.95 3.64
CA GLU A 273 -0.56 -17.64 3.98
C GLU A 273 -1.30 -17.01 2.78
N ILE A 274 -0.65 -16.12 2.04
CA ILE A 274 -1.24 -15.48 0.85
C ILE A 274 -1.38 -16.48 -0.30
N MET A 275 -0.43 -17.38 -0.50
CA MET A 275 -0.56 -18.42 -1.52
C MET A 275 -1.77 -19.34 -1.26
N GLU A 276 -2.05 -19.64 0.01
CA GLU A 276 -3.16 -20.50 0.40
C GLU A 276 -4.51 -19.75 0.44
N PHE A 277 -4.55 -18.57 1.05
CA PHE A 277 -5.80 -17.87 1.39
C PHE A 277 -6.02 -16.57 0.60
N GLY A 278 -5.03 -16.12 -0.18
CA GLY A 278 -5.00 -14.79 -0.79
C GLY A 278 -6.12 -14.52 -1.78
N ASP A 279 -6.52 -15.51 -2.59
CA ASP A 279 -7.62 -15.36 -3.55
C ASP A 279 -8.94 -15.06 -2.84
N ARG A 280 -9.34 -15.93 -1.90
CA ARG A 280 -10.55 -15.73 -1.10
C ARG A 280 -10.50 -14.43 -0.32
N TYR A 281 -9.38 -14.15 0.35
CA TYR A 281 -9.19 -12.90 1.08
C TYR A 281 -9.39 -11.67 0.19
N ALA A 282 -8.76 -11.63 -0.98
CA ALA A 282 -8.88 -10.50 -1.89
C ALA A 282 -10.32 -10.33 -2.39
N ALA A 283 -11.01 -11.44 -2.70
CA ALA A 283 -12.42 -11.39 -3.09
C ALA A 283 -13.31 -10.84 -1.96
N ASP A 284 -13.08 -11.26 -0.73
CA ASP A 284 -13.81 -10.78 0.45
C ASP A 284 -13.55 -9.29 0.71
N VAL A 285 -12.31 -8.84 0.56
CA VAL A 285 -11.93 -7.42 0.70
C VAL A 285 -12.69 -6.54 -0.30
N LEU A 286 -12.75 -6.94 -1.57
CA LEU A 286 -13.48 -6.18 -2.60
C LEU A 286 -14.98 -6.12 -2.30
N ARG A 287 -15.58 -7.25 -1.93
CA ARG A 287 -17.01 -7.30 -1.56
C ARG A 287 -17.31 -6.42 -0.34
N ASN A 288 -16.45 -6.48 0.67
CA ASN A 288 -16.60 -5.70 1.89
C ASN A 288 -16.44 -4.20 1.65
N ALA A 289 -15.50 -3.79 0.80
CA ALA A 289 -15.30 -2.37 0.48
C ALA A 289 -16.54 -1.78 -0.21
N LYS A 290 -17.09 -2.51 -1.20
CA LYS A 290 -18.35 -2.13 -1.87
C LYS A 290 -19.54 -2.11 -0.91
N ALA A 291 -19.65 -3.10 -0.02
CA ALA A 291 -20.72 -3.16 0.97
C ALA A 291 -20.67 -1.98 1.94
N LEU A 292 -19.49 -1.67 2.49
CA LEU A 292 -19.29 -0.53 3.38
C LEU A 292 -19.62 0.79 2.66
N ALA A 293 -19.13 0.98 1.44
CA ALA A 293 -19.42 2.16 0.63
C ALA A 293 -20.92 2.34 0.41
N ALA A 294 -21.62 1.28 -0.03
CA ALA A 294 -23.06 1.33 -0.26
C ALA A 294 -23.85 1.58 1.03
N ALA A 295 -23.42 1.03 2.16
CA ALA A 295 -24.08 1.26 3.45
C ALA A 295 -23.89 2.70 3.94
N LEU A 296 -22.67 3.25 3.85
CA LEU A 296 -22.39 4.66 4.17
C LEU A 296 -23.22 5.62 3.29
N ASP A 297 -23.33 5.34 1.99
CA ASP A 297 -24.16 6.13 1.06
C ASP A 297 -25.64 6.10 1.47
N ARG A 298 -26.19 4.92 1.85
CA ARG A 298 -27.57 4.81 2.37
C ARG A 298 -27.79 5.60 3.66
N HIS A 299 -26.74 5.78 4.46
CA HIS A 299 -26.79 6.60 5.68
C HIS A 299 -26.58 8.10 5.42
N GLY A 300 -26.44 8.51 4.15
CA GLY A 300 -26.38 9.91 3.74
C GLY A 300 -24.97 10.51 3.76
N PHE A 301 -23.92 9.69 3.84
CA PHE A 301 -22.55 10.16 3.62
C PHE A 301 -22.30 10.41 2.12
N ASP A 302 -21.48 11.42 1.80
CA ASP A 302 -21.04 11.70 0.43
C ASP A 302 -19.90 10.74 0.01
N VAL A 303 -20.29 9.51 -0.31
CA VAL A 303 -19.37 8.46 -0.77
C VAL A 303 -19.02 8.70 -2.24
N GLN A 304 -17.73 8.79 -2.52
CA GLN A 304 -17.22 9.21 -3.80
C GLN A 304 -17.27 8.09 -4.86
N ALA A 305 -17.17 8.49 -6.14
CA ALA A 305 -17.11 7.60 -7.30
C ALA A 305 -18.31 6.62 -7.42
N LYS A 306 -19.48 7.05 -6.95
CA LYS A 306 -20.73 6.26 -6.95
C LYS A 306 -21.14 5.81 -8.34
N GLU A 307 -20.95 6.65 -9.34
CA GLU A 307 -21.21 6.40 -10.76
C GLU A 307 -20.35 5.26 -11.33
N PHE A 308 -19.24 4.93 -10.67
CA PHE A 308 -18.33 3.82 -11.03
C PHE A 308 -18.47 2.62 -10.07
N GLY A 309 -19.53 2.57 -9.26
CA GLY A 309 -19.72 1.48 -8.28
C GLY A 309 -18.88 1.63 -7.01
N PHE A 310 -18.49 2.87 -6.66
CA PHE A 310 -17.72 3.29 -5.49
C PHE A 310 -16.23 2.90 -5.52
N THR A 311 -15.91 1.63 -5.72
CA THR A 311 -14.54 1.13 -5.65
C THR A 311 -14.40 -0.27 -6.26
N GLU A 312 -13.27 -0.52 -6.91
CA GLU A 312 -12.81 -1.85 -7.34
C GLU A 312 -11.57 -2.29 -6.54
N SER A 313 -11.32 -1.66 -5.39
CA SER A 313 -10.20 -1.97 -4.49
C SER A 313 -10.66 -2.22 -3.05
N HIS A 314 -9.73 -2.16 -2.10
CA HIS A 314 -10.01 -2.31 -0.67
C HIS A 314 -10.44 -1.02 0.03
N GLN A 315 -10.52 0.09 -0.71
CA GLN A 315 -10.67 1.43 -0.16
C GLN A 315 -12.04 2.03 -0.47
N VAL A 316 -12.52 2.89 0.42
CA VAL A 316 -13.70 3.75 0.25
C VAL A 316 -13.28 5.19 0.51
N ALA A 317 -13.67 6.09 -0.38
CA ALA A 317 -13.45 7.53 -0.26
C ALA A 317 -14.75 8.22 0.13
N VAL A 318 -14.72 9.07 1.15
CA VAL A 318 -15.89 9.81 1.64
C VAL A 318 -15.53 11.27 1.77
N ASN A 319 -16.32 12.16 1.17
CA ASN A 319 -16.23 13.57 1.46
C ASN A 319 -16.93 13.86 2.80
N ALA A 320 -16.15 14.32 3.78
CA ALA A 320 -16.64 14.58 5.12
C ALA A 320 -16.89 16.06 5.39
N ASN A 321 -16.88 16.93 4.37
CA ASN A 321 -17.05 18.38 4.53
C ASN A 321 -18.38 18.73 5.23
N ALA A 322 -19.48 18.09 4.83
CA ALA A 322 -20.79 18.25 5.48
C ALA A 322 -20.81 17.82 6.98
N CYS A 323 -19.84 17.00 7.39
CA CYS A 323 -19.66 16.54 8.77
C CYS A 323 -18.56 17.33 9.54
N GLY A 324 -18.03 18.40 8.94
CA GLY A 324 -16.99 19.25 9.53
C GLY A 324 -15.56 18.92 9.11
N GLY A 325 -15.39 18.16 8.02
CA GLY A 325 -14.12 17.85 7.37
C GLY A 325 -13.42 16.59 7.93
N GLY A 326 -12.53 16.02 7.11
CA GLY A 326 -11.86 14.76 7.38
C GLY A 326 -11.13 14.73 8.73
N GLY A 327 -10.40 15.81 9.05
CA GLY A 327 -9.63 15.88 10.31
C GLY A 327 -10.49 15.93 11.57
N LYS A 328 -11.69 16.53 11.52
CA LYS A 328 -12.61 16.51 12.66
C LYS A 328 -13.26 15.14 12.81
N VAL A 329 -13.78 14.61 11.71
CA VAL A 329 -14.48 13.32 11.72
C VAL A 329 -13.55 12.19 12.13
N SER A 330 -12.30 12.16 11.64
CA SER A 330 -11.34 11.12 12.01
C SER A 330 -11.04 11.11 13.51
N ARG A 331 -10.91 12.29 14.15
CA ARG A 331 -10.70 12.40 15.60
C ARG A 331 -11.92 11.93 16.40
N THR A 332 -13.12 12.35 15.98
CA THR A 332 -14.36 11.92 16.64
C THR A 332 -14.55 10.41 16.57
N LEU A 333 -14.22 9.79 15.44
CA LEU A 333 -14.24 8.33 15.29
C LEU A 333 -13.17 7.65 16.15
N GLU A 334 -11.95 8.21 16.22
CA GLU A 334 -10.85 7.69 17.06
C GLU A 334 -11.21 7.71 18.55
N GLU A 335 -11.87 8.76 19.03
CA GLU A 335 -12.38 8.84 20.41
C GLU A 335 -13.34 7.68 20.75
N ASN A 336 -13.99 7.11 19.72
CA ASN A 336 -14.91 5.99 19.79
C ASN A 336 -14.29 4.65 19.35
N ASP A 337 -12.96 4.54 19.32
CA ASP A 337 -12.21 3.33 18.93
C ASP A 337 -12.48 2.85 17.47
N ILE A 338 -12.95 3.76 16.59
CA ILE A 338 -13.05 3.55 15.12
C ILE A 338 -11.93 4.34 14.44
N ILE A 339 -11.00 3.65 13.78
CA ILE A 339 -9.73 4.27 13.37
C ILE A 339 -9.72 4.43 11.85
N VAL A 340 -9.79 5.68 11.39
CA VAL A 340 -9.76 6.06 9.96
C VAL A 340 -8.71 7.14 9.72
N ASN A 341 -8.35 7.37 8.45
CA ASN A 341 -7.45 8.47 8.09
C ASN A 341 -8.19 9.55 7.31
N MET A 342 -7.90 10.82 7.63
CA MET A 342 -8.25 11.95 6.77
C MET A 342 -7.42 11.88 5.47
N ASN A 343 -7.97 12.35 4.35
CA ASN A 343 -7.35 12.23 3.03
C ASN A 343 -7.86 13.32 2.08
N MET A 344 -6.96 13.93 1.30
CA MET A 344 -7.38 14.82 0.21
C MET A 344 -8.11 14.03 -0.86
N LEU A 345 -9.23 14.56 -1.34
CA LEU A 345 -9.98 14.04 -2.48
C LEU A 345 -9.60 14.81 -3.75
N PRO A 346 -9.93 14.28 -4.93
CA PRO A 346 -9.80 15.02 -6.17
C PRO A 346 -10.50 16.39 -6.10
N HIS A 347 -9.97 17.34 -6.86
CA HIS A 347 -10.44 18.74 -6.94
C HIS A 347 -10.22 19.60 -5.67
N GLU A 348 -9.78 19.02 -4.54
CA GLU A 348 -9.32 19.83 -3.41
C GLU A 348 -8.05 20.62 -3.78
N PRO A 349 -7.93 21.91 -3.40
CA PRO A 349 -6.72 22.67 -3.64
C PRO A 349 -5.59 22.13 -2.75
N LEU A 350 -4.36 22.03 -3.29
CA LEU A 350 -3.18 21.56 -2.55
C LEU A 350 -2.92 22.29 -1.23
N SER A 351 -3.37 23.53 -1.08
CA SER A 351 -3.30 24.28 0.17
C SER A 351 -4.05 23.61 1.33
N ASN A 352 -4.99 22.70 1.05
CA ASN A 352 -5.79 22.00 2.04
C ASN A 352 -5.12 20.74 2.60
N HIS A 353 -3.87 20.43 2.24
CA HIS A 353 -3.16 19.22 2.69
C HIS A 353 -3.15 19.00 4.21
N ASP A 354 -3.11 20.08 5.02
CA ASP A 354 -3.14 20.00 6.48
C ASP A 354 -4.55 19.75 7.06
N ARG A 355 -5.59 20.04 6.28
CA ARG A 355 -7.00 19.96 6.69
C ARG A 355 -7.87 19.47 5.53
N PRO A 356 -7.64 18.23 5.05
CA PRO A 356 -8.39 17.70 3.93
C PRO A 356 -9.86 17.49 4.29
N GLU A 357 -10.71 17.59 3.28
CA GLU A 357 -12.16 17.43 3.42
C GLU A 357 -12.57 15.95 3.52
N GLY A 358 -11.80 15.05 2.93
CA GLY A 358 -12.15 13.64 2.83
C GLY A 358 -11.63 12.71 3.93
N LEU A 359 -12.18 11.49 3.91
CA LEU A 359 -11.70 10.30 4.60
C LEU A 359 -11.32 9.25 3.57
N ARG A 360 -10.27 8.49 3.86
CA ARG A 360 -9.92 7.26 3.16
C ARG A 360 -10.03 6.10 4.14
N ILE A 361 -10.96 5.21 3.86
CA ILE A 361 -11.35 4.08 4.71
C ILE A 361 -10.91 2.80 4.00
N GLY A 362 -10.34 1.84 4.71
CA GLY A 362 -9.99 0.53 4.15
C GLY A 362 -10.50 -0.62 4.99
N VAL A 363 -10.97 -1.69 4.35
CA VAL A 363 -11.65 -2.83 5.01
C VAL A 363 -10.74 -4.04 5.24
N GLN A 364 -9.52 -3.98 4.75
CA GLN A 364 -8.61 -5.11 4.57
C GLN A 364 -8.19 -5.79 5.88
N GLU A 365 -8.06 -5.04 6.97
CA GLU A 365 -7.73 -5.58 8.29
C GLU A 365 -8.95 -6.27 8.91
N MET A 366 -10.11 -5.60 8.91
CA MET A 366 -11.36 -6.16 9.44
C MET A 366 -11.78 -7.42 8.67
N THR A 367 -11.59 -7.44 7.35
CA THR A 367 -11.79 -8.64 6.53
C THR A 367 -10.86 -9.77 6.97
N ARG A 368 -9.60 -9.46 7.29
CA ARG A 368 -8.62 -10.46 7.78
C ARG A 368 -8.99 -10.99 9.17
N PHE A 369 -9.66 -10.19 9.99
CA PHE A 369 -10.26 -10.63 11.26
C PHE A 369 -11.48 -11.55 11.07
N GLY A 370 -12.01 -11.67 9.85
CA GLY A 370 -13.14 -12.54 9.51
C GLY A 370 -14.45 -11.81 9.26
N MET A 371 -14.46 -10.47 9.28
CA MET A 371 -15.67 -9.68 9.00
C MET A 371 -16.07 -9.77 7.54
N GLY A 372 -17.37 -9.91 7.28
CA GLY A 372 -17.99 -9.94 5.97
C GLY A 372 -18.95 -8.76 5.74
N VAL A 373 -19.84 -8.93 4.76
CA VAL A 373 -20.81 -7.90 4.37
C VAL A 373 -21.71 -7.45 5.53
N PRO A 374 -22.32 -8.34 6.34
CA PRO A 374 -23.17 -7.90 7.46
C PRO A 374 -22.42 -7.03 8.47
N GLU A 375 -21.15 -7.37 8.74
CA GLU A 375 -20.30 -6.59 9.64
C GLU A 375 -19.97 -5.21 9.04
N MET A 376 -19.74 -5.11 7.72
CA MET A 376 -19.53 -3.82 7.05
C MET A 376 -20.76 -2.92 7.14
N GLU A 377 -21.97 -3.48 7.05
CA GLU A 377 -23.21 -2.73 7.23
C GLU A 377 -23.34 -2.22 8.68
N HIS A 378 -22.98 -3.05 9.66
CA HIS A 378 -23.01 -2.65 11.06
C HIS A 378 -21.97 -1.55 11.38
N ILE A 379 -20.76 -1.67 10.81
CA ILE A 379 -19.72 -0.63 10.91
C ILE A 379 -20.22 0.71 10.35
N ALA A 380 -20.92 0.68 9.20
CA ALA A 380 -21.52 1.87 8.61
C ALA A 380 -22.56 2.52 9.53
N GLU A 381 -23.41 1.74 10.21
CA GLU A 381 -24.36 2.28 11.20
C GLU A 381 -23.62 2.90 12.39
N LEU A 382 -22.59 2.26 12.95
CA LEU A 382 -21.78 2.82 14.05
C LEU A 382 -21.13 4.14 13.65
N ILE A 383 -20.61 4.24 12.42
CA ILE A 383 -20.04 5.49 11.89
C ILE A 383 -21.12 6.58 11.80
N LYS A 384 -22.33 6.25 11.32
CA LYS A 384 -23.45 7.20 11.27
C LYS A 384 -23.90 7.62 12.68
N GLU A 385 -24.00 6.69 13.62
CA GLU A 385 -24.39 7.00 15.00
C GLU A 385 -23.38 7.93 15.68
N CYS A 386 -22.08 7.69 15.47
CA CYS A 386 -21.01 8.51 15.98
C CYS A 386 -20.98 9.90 15.33
N VAL A 387 -20.96 9.98 14.00
CA VAL A 387 -20.67 11.24 13.28
C VAL A 387 -21.92 12.10 13.10
N VAL A 388 -23.05 11.50 12.73
CA VAL A 388 -24.28 12.22 12.41
C VAL A 388 -25.16 12.38 13.64
N ALA A 389 -25.39 11.29 14.37
CA ALA A 389 -26.22 11.31 15.58
C ALA A 389 -25.46 11.78 16.84
N LYS A 390 -24.12 11.93 16.75
CA LYS A 390 -23.25 12.40 17.84
C LYS A 390 -23.36 11.56 19.10
N LYS A 391 -23.56 10.26 18.95
CA LYS A 391 -23.58 9.30 20.05
C LYS A 391 -22.16 8.84 20.37
N ASP A 392 -21.91 8.58 21.66
CA ASP A 392 -20.78 7.75 22.06
C ASP A 392 -21.15 6.30 21.75
N VAL A 393 -20.33 5.64 20.92
CA VAL A 393 -20.50 4.26 20.46
C VAL A 393 -19.33 3.38 20.89
N LYS A 394 -18.45 3.88 21.77
CA LYS A 394 -17.19 3.21 22.12
C LYS A 394 -17.40 1.84 22.72
N GLU A 395 -18.40 1.68 23.59
CA GLU A 395 -18.70 0.39 24.20
C GLU A 395 -19.28 -0.60 23.20
N GLU A 396 -20.15 -0.14 22.29
CA GLU A 396 -20.71 -0.93 21.19
C GLU A 396 -19.60 -1.45 20.28
N VAL A 397 -18.67 -0.57 19.88
CA VAL A 397 -17.49 -0.89 19.08
C VAL A 397 -16.65 -1.98 19.76
N ASN A 398 -16.33 -1.79 21.05
CA ASN A 398 -15.51 -2.74 21.80
C ASN A 398 -16.19 -4.10 21.98
N ARG A 399 -17.52 -4.13 22.21
CA ARG A 399 -18.29 -5.38 22.26
C ARG A 399 -18.30 -6.08 20.90
N PHE A 400 -18.53 -5.32 19.82
CA PHE A 400 -18.57 -5.85 18.47
C PHE A 400 -17.23 -6.47 18.04
N ARG A 401 -16.10 -5.86 18.43
CA ARG A 401 -14.76 -6.39 18.14
C ARG A 401 -14.35 -7.59 18.99
N SER A 402 -15.01 -7.79 20.13
CA SER A 402 -14.72 -8.89 21.05
C SER A 402 -15.54 -10.16 20.76
N ALA A 403 -16.64 -10.02 20.01
CA ALA A 403 -17.47 -11.12 19.53
C ALA A 403 -16.82 -11.82 18.33
#